data_AF-A0A7V5PG76-F1
#
_entry.id   AF-A0A7V5PG76-F1
#
_cell.length_a   1.000
_cell.length_b   1.000
_cell.length_c   1.000
_cell.angle_alpha   90.00
_cell.angle_beta   90.00
_cell.angle_gamma   90.00
#
_symmetry.space_group_name_H-M   'P 1'
#
loop_
_entity.id
_entity.type
_entity.pdbx_description
1 polymer ?
#
loop_
_entity_poly.entity_id
_entity_poly.type
_entity_poly.pdbx_seq_one_letter_code
_entity_poly.pdbx_strand_id
1 'polypeptide(L)'
;MRRPMSRSATSSWTGTPSRWSTRWCRRTSATSPATTTCRTGRATDPVLAALRRLLADSLPARDAPADEATSLPMTMAVLLVEIACIDHDFDPAEADHIAALLAQRFHLEPGQAATMVAEARRLRDQSISFHPFVRRLNEALSRSERFDLLKLLWSVAWADGRIDRYEEHQIRKLAEWLHLPHVDFVRARHEVAQAQPAQ
;
A
#
# COMPACT_ATOMS: atom_id res chain seq x y z
N MET A 1 31.55 54.45 -2.65
CA MET A 1 32.86 53.75 -2.48
C MET A 1 32.58 52.39 -1.85
N ARG A 2 33.01 51.29 -2.51
CA ARG A 2 34.00 50.28 -2.05
C ARG A 2 33.69 49.49 -0.75
N ARG A 3 33.74 48.15 -0.85
CA ARG A 3 33.70 47.12 0.24
C ARG A 3 35.08 47.00 0.93
N PRO A 4 35.22 46.32 2.09
CA PRO A 4 35.33 44.83 2.21
C PRO A 4 34.24 44.21 3.13
N MET A 5 33.88 42.90 3.12
CA MET A 5 34.59 41.67 3.59
C MET A 5 35.00 41.73 5.09
N SER A 6 34.75 40.73 5.96
CA SER A 6 34.11 39.39 5.86
C SER A 6 33.40 39.07 7.23
N ARG A 7 33.05 37.86 7.73
CA ARG A 7 33.39 36.45 7.43
C ARG A 7 32.28 35.49 7.94
N SER A 8 32.55 34.18 7.98
CA SER A 8 31.60 33.08 8.22
C SER A 8 31.30 32.74 9.69
N ALA A 9 30.14 32.12 9.92
CA ALA A 9 29.91 31.13 10.99
C ALA A 9 29.03 29.99 10.44
N THR A 10 29.41 28.73 10.70
CA THR A 10 28.75 27.54 10.13
C THR A 10 28.08 26.70 11.22
N SER A 11 26.76 26.55 11.18
CA SER A 11 26.01 25.60 12.02
C SER A 11 25.75 24.31 11.24
N SER A 12 26.48 23.25 11.57
CA SER A 12 26.40 21.95 10.91
C SER A 12 25.11 21.21 11.24
N TRP A 13 24.17 21.14 10.30
CA TRP A 13 23.05 20.19 10.36
C TRP A 13 23.49 18.81 9.86
N THR A 14 23.87 17.94 10.79
CA THR A 14 24.15 16.52 10.49
C THR A 14 22.83 15.74 10.34
N GLY A 15 22.13 15.97 9.23
CA GLY A 15 20.96 15.18 8.85
C GLY A 15 21.36 13.77 8.42
N THR A 16 21.21 12.79 9.31
CA THR A 16 21.53 11.37 9.04
C THR A 16 20.60 10.81 7.96
N PRO A 17 21.10 10.38 6.79
CA PRO A 17 20.26 9.78 5.76
C PRO A 17 19.70 8.43 6.23
N SER A 18 18.40 8.23 6.07
CA SER A 18 17.65 7.04 6.49
C SER A 18 17.89 5.81 5.61
N ARG A 19 19.16 5.36 5.51
CA ARG A 19 19.68 4.00 5.26
C ARG A 19 19.00 3.02 4.27
N TRP A 20 18.11 3.48 3.38
CA TRP A 20 17.29 2.66 2.48
C TRP A 20 17.86 2.62 1.06
N SER A 21 19.16 2.31 0.90
CA SER A 21 19.75 2.06 -0.42
C SER A 21 20.95 1.10 -0.40
N THR A 22 21.14 0.37 -1.52
CA THR A 22 22.34 -0.41 -1.91
C THR A 22 22.83 -1.56 -0.99
N ARG A 23 22.42 -2.81 -1.27
CA ARG A 23 23.27 -4.01 -1.06
C ARG A 23 22.83 -5.29 -1.81
N TRP A 24 22.85 -5.30 -3.14
CA TRP A 24 22.84 -6.55 -3.92
C TRP A 24 23.82 -6.47 -5.09
N CYS A 25 25.06 -6.94 -4.89
CA CYS A 25 26.02 -7.17 -5.98
C CYS A 25 26.92 -8.38 -5.68
N ARG A 26 26.82 -9.38 -6.57
CA ARG A 26 27.77 -10.46 -6.91
C ARG A 26 28.75 -10.99 -5.84
N ARG A 27 28.68 -12.31 -5.61
CA ARG A 27 29.87 -13.16 -5.51
C ARG A 27 29.75 -14.30 -6.53
N THR A 28 30.87 -14.73 -7.09
CA THR A 28 30.96 -15.73 -8.16
C THR A 28 31.18 -17.16 -7.64
N SER A 29 31.03 -18.10 -8.58
CA SER A 29 31.10 -19.56 -8.53
C SER A 29 32.18 -20.22 -7.65
N ALA A 30 31.81 -21.40 -7.14
CA ALA A 30 32.66 -22.55 -6.83
C ALA A 30 31.99 -23.84 -7.37
N THR A 31 32.71 -24.95 -7.50
CA THR A 31 32.38 -25.97 -8.53
C THR A 31 32.42 -27.43 -8.04
N SER A 32 31.42 -28.24 -8.42
CA SER A 32 31.42 -29.72 -8.46
C SER A 32 31.55 -30.51 -7.12
N PRO A 33 31.28 -31.84 -7.12
CA PRO A 33 30.16 -32.55 -7.76
C PRO A 33 29.54 -33.68 -6.88
N ALA A 34 28.41 -34.26 -7.33
CA ALA A 34 27.87 -35.58 -6.93
C ALA A 34 27.43 -35.77 -5.45
N THR A 35 26.57 -36.73 -5.06
CA THR A 35 25.44 -37.42 -5.74
C THR A 35 24.58 -38.06 -4.64
N THR A 36 23.24 -37.94 -4.69
CA THR A 36 22.24 -39.00 -4.38
C THR A 36 20.83 -38.44 -4.54
N THR A 37 19.91 -39.23 -5.11
CA THR A 37 18.50 -38.85 -5.34
C THR A 37 17.58 -39.56 -4.37
N CYS A 38 16.82 -38.81 -3.55
CA CYS A 38 15.62 -39.31 -2.87
C CYS A 38 14.39 -38.57 -3.39
N ARG A 39 13.85 -39.04 -4.52
CA ARG A 39 12.70 -38.42 -5.21
C ARG A 39 11.38 -38.93 -4.64
N THR A 40 10.87 -38.29 -3.59
CA THR A 40 9.49 -38.49 -3.11
C THR A 40 8.48 -37.80 -4.04
N GLY A 41 8.16 -38.45 -5.15
CA GLY A 41 7.19 -37.95 -6.12
C GLY A 41 5.76 -37.96 -5.57
N ARG A 42 5.31 -36.82 -5.00
CA ARG A 42 3.87 -36.55 -4.88
C ARG A 42 3.32 -36.38 -6.29
N ALA A 43 2.60 -37.38 -6.79
CA ALA A 43 1.84 -37.24 -8.03
C ALA A 43 0.85 -36.08 -7.88
N THR A 44 0.93 -35.10 -8.77
CA THR A 44 -0.11 -34.07 -8.90
C THR A 44 -1.21 -34.62 -9.78
N ASP A 45 -2.44 -34.65 -9.29
CA ASP A 45 -3.57 -35.24 -10.01
C ASP A 45 -3.71 -34.64 -11.42
N PRO A 46 -3.93 -35.46 -12.46
CA PRO A 46 -3.97 -34.96 -13.84
C PRO A 46 -5.08 -33.93 -14.05
N VAL A 47 -6.17 -34.01 -13.28
CA VAL A 47 -7.25 -33.01 -13.26
C VAL A 47 -6.77 -31.65 -12.73
N LEU A 48 -5.98 -31.63 -11.66
CA LEU A 48 -5.40 -30.39 -11.13
C LEU A 48 -4.32 -29.81 -12.04
N ALA A 49 -3.56 -30.66 -12.75
CA ALA A 49 -2.62 -30.22 -13.77
C ALA A 49 -3.35 -29.61 -14.99
N ALA A 50 -4.42 -30.24 -15.46
CA ALA A 50 -5.26 -29.73 -16.54
C ALA A 50 -5.97 -28.41 -16.16
N LEU A 51 -6.50 -28.31 -14.93
CA LEU A 51 -7.13 -27.08 -14.44
C LEU A 51 -6.13 -25.91 -14.36
N ARG A 52 -4.90 -26.16 -13.87
CA ARG A 52 -3.82 -25.16 -13.87
C ARG A 52 -3.44 -24.73 -15.29
N ARG A 53 -3.40 -25.66 -16.25
CA ARG A 53 -3.12 -25.35 -17.65
C ARG A 53 -4.24 -24.49 -18.27
N LEU A 54 -5.50 -24.87 -18.10
CA LEU A 54 -6.66 -24.09 -18.55
C LEU A 54 -6.68 -22.68 -17.94
N LEU A 55 -6.38 -22.54 -16.65
CA LEU A 55 -6.33 -21.24 -15.99
C LEU A 55 -5.17 -20.36 -16.49
N ALA A 56 -4.01 -20.97 -16.83
CA ALA A 56 -2.88 -20.25 -17.43
C ALA A 56 -3.10 -19.89 -18.92
N ASP A 57 -3.97 -20.61 -19.61
CA ASP A 57 -4.34 -20.38 -21.02
C ASP A 57 -5.50 -19.36 -21.15
N SER A 58 -6.39 -19.32 -20.15
CA SER A 58 -7.58 -18.45 -20.12
C SER A 58 -7.35 -17.08 -19.47
N LEU A 59 -6.29 -16.93 -18.67
CA LEU A 59 -5.87 -15.64 -18.14
C LEU A 59 -4.76 -15.07 -19.04
N PRO A 60 -4.98 -13.91 -19.71
CA PRO A 60 -3.86 -13.23 -20.34
C PRO A 60 -2.82 -12.90 -19.27
N ALA A 61 -1.56 -13.26 -19.51
CA ALA A 61 -0.44 -12.80 -18.70
C ALA A 61 -0.46 -11.27 -18.72
N ARG A 62 -0.92 -10.68 -17.62
CA ARG A 62 -1.33 -9.27 -17.60
C ARG A 62 -0.13 -8.39 -17.31
N ASP A 63 0.85 -8.47 -18.21
CA ASP A 63 2.09 -7.67 -18.26
C ASP A 63 1.81 -6.21 -18.66
N ALA A 64 0.76 -5.61 -18.08
CA ALA A 64 0.77 -4.21 -17.73
C ALA A 64 2.00 -3.95 -16.82
N PRO A 65 2.61 -2.75 -16.81
CA PRO A 65 3.85 -2.49 -16.09
C PRO A 65 3.69 -2.77 -14.58
N ALA A 66 4.13 -3.97 -14.17
CA ALA A 66 3.74 -4.57 -12.91
C ALA A 66 4.29 -3.84 -11.68
N ASP A 67 5.29 -2.98 -11.85
CA ASP A 67 5.84 -2.14 -10.79
C ASP A 67 4.92 -0.97 -10.40
N GLU A 68 4.17 -0.38 -11.33
CA GLU A 68 3.44 0.88 -11.07
C GLU A 68 2.02 0.63 -10.56
N ALA A 69 1.24 -0.19 -11.27
CA ALA A 69 -0.11 -0.62 -10.84
C ALA A 69 -0.08 -1.45 -9.54
N THR A 70 1.06 -2.09 -9.24
CA THR A 70 1.31 -2.80 -7.97
C THR A 70 2.28 -2.04 -7.07
N SER A 71 2.58 -0.76 -7.33
CA SER A 71 3.48 0.03 -6.50
C SER A 71 2.93 0.16 -5.08
N LEU A 72 3.80 0.34 -4.08
CA LEU A 72 3.36 0.47 -2.68
C LEU A 72 2.40 1.67 -2.45
N PRO A 73 2.61 2.85 -3.07
CA PRO A 73 1.63 3.95 -3.02
C PRO A 73 0.29 3.60 -3.68
N MET A 74 0.30 3.04 -4.91
CA MET A 74 -0.91 2.66 -5.62
C MET A 74 -1.70 1.59 -4.84
N THR A 75 -1.00 0.63 -4.24
CA THR A 75 -1.57 -0.42 -3.40
C THR A 75 -2.30 0.15 -2.17
N MET A 76 -1.81 1.24 -1.58
CA MET A 76 -2.53 1.95 -0.50
C MET A 76 -3.69 2.79 -1.06
N ALA A 77 -3.49 3.51 -2.17
CA ALA A 77 -4.51 4.32 -2.81
C ALA A 77 -5.76 3.49 -3.19
N VAL A 78 -5.58 2.29 -3.75
CA VAL A 78 -6.69 1.36 -4.08
C VAL A 78 -7.52 1.01 -2.85
N LEU A 79 -6.90 0.79 -1.67
CA LEU A 79 -7.64 0.49 -0.44
C LEU A 79 -8.33 1.72 0.18
N LEU A 80 -7.78 2.92 -0.02
CA LEU A 80 -8.41 4.16 0.45
C LEU A 80 -9.66 4.48 -0.38
N VAL A 81 -9.57 4.35 -1.71
CA VAL A 81 -10.72 4.52 -2.63
C VAL A 81 -11.77 3.42 -2.41
N GLU A 82 -11.36 2.19 -2.07
CA GLU A 82 -12.27 1.10 -1.69
C GLU A 82 -13.06 1.35 -0.39
N ILE A 83 -12.63 2.28 0.48
CA ILE A 83 -13.44 2.70 1.63
C ILE A 83 -14.50 3.73 1.22
N ALA A 84 -14.10 4.77 0.47
CA ALA A 84 -15.05 5.79 0.00
C ALA A 84 -16.13 5.23 -0.95
N CYS A 85 -15.83 4.18 -1.71
CA CYS A 85 -16.77 3.58 -2.68
C CYS A 85 -17.80 2.59 -2.08
N ILE A 86 -18.00 2.51 -0.75
CA ILE A 86 -18.78 1.41 -0.13
C ILE A 86 -20.30 1.57 -0.24
N ASP A 87 -20.84 2.72 0.16
CA ASP A 87 -22.29 2.97 0.24
C ASP A 87 -22.70 4.29 -0.47
N HIS A 88 -21.73 5.05 -0.99
CA HIS A 88 -21.93 6.39 -1.53
C HIS A 88 -21.34 6.52 -2.95
N ASP A 89 -21.92 7.41 -3.76
CA ASP A 89 -21.44 7.73 -5.11
C ASP A 89 -20.14 8.54 -5.00
N PHE A 90 -18.99 7.85 -5.06
CA PHE A 90 -17.64 8.38 -4.86
C PHE A 90 -17.44 9.81 -5.41
N ASP A 91 -17.30 10.76 -4.51
CA ASP A 91 -17.50 12.18 -4.78
C ASP A 91 -16.18 12.97 -4.95
N PRO A 92 -16.21 14.22 -5.46
CA PRO A 92 -15.01 15.02 -5.67
C PRO A 92 -14.27 15.39 -4.37
N ALA A 93 -14.97 15.60 -3.26
CA ALA A 93 -14.37 15.95 -1.98
C ALA A 93 -13.68 14.74 -1.32
N GLU A 94 -14.25 13.55 -1.43
CA GLU A 94 -13.59 12.29 -1.05
C GLU A 94 -12.32 12.07 -1.89
N ALA A 95 -12.40 12.31 -3.20
CA ALA A 95 -11.25 12.19 -4.09
C ALA A 95 -10.13 13.18 -3.75
N ASP A 96 -10.47 14.45 -3.48
CA ASP A 96 -9.52 15.49 -3.07
C ASP A 96 -8.92 15.21 -1.67
N HIS A 97 -9.71 14.68 -0.73
CA HIS A 97 -9.23 14.27 0.59
C HIS A 97 -8.25 13.10 0.52
N ILE A 98 -8.56 12.05 -0.25
CA ILE A 98 -7.64 10.93 -0.49
C ILE A 98 -6.37 11.45 -1.21
N ALA A 99 -6.51 12.34 -2.20
CA ALA A 99 -5.36 12.95 -2.86
C ALA A 99 -4.48 13.75 -1.89
N ALA A 100 -5.07 14.53 -0.97
CA ALA A 100 -4.33 15.25 0.06
C ALA A 100 -3.58 14.30 1.02
N LEU A 101 -4.21 13.21 1.46
CA LEU A 101 -3.58 12.19 2.31
C LEU A 101 -2.42 11.49 1.59
N LEU A 102 -2.57 11.15 0.30
CA LEU A 102 -1.52 10.56 -0.53
C LEU A 102 -0.36 11.54 -0.78
N ALA A 103 -0.66 12.80 -1.10
CA ALA A 103 0.33 13.84 -1.32
C ALA A 103 1.20 14.07 -0.07
N GLN A 104 0.57 14.17 1.11
CA GLN A 104 1.29 14.32 2.39
C GLN A 104 2.17 13.10 2.71
N ARG A 105 1.67 11.87 2.52
CA ARG A 105 2.36 10.63 2.93
C ARG A 105 3.48 10.19 1.98
N PHE A 106 3.37 10.51 0.69
CA PHE A 106 4.35 10.13 -0.33
C PHE A 106 5.14 11.30 -0.91
N HIS A 107 4.92 12.53 -0.40
CA HIS A 107 5.56 13.77 -0.85
C HIS A 107 5.38 14.01 -2.37
N LEU A 108 4.13 13.84 -2.84
CA LEU A 108 3.74 14.01 -4.24
C LEU A 108 3.20 15.41 -4.51
N GLU A 109 3.36 15.88 -5.74
CA GLU A 109 2.67 17.08 -6.21
C GLU A 109 1.14 16.83 -6.30
N PRO A 110 0.27 17.84 -6.05
CA PRO A 110 -1.18 17.63 -6.02
C PRO A 110 -1.76 16.98 -7.28
N GLY A 111 -1.26 17.36 -8.47
CA GLY A 111 -1.67 16.75 -9.74
C GLY A 111 -1.22 15.29 -9.90
N GLN A 112 -0.12 14.88 -9.27
CA GLN A 112 0.30 13.46 -9.24
C GLN A 112 -0.60 12.66 -8.29
N ALA A 113 -0.96 13.22 -7.14
CA ALA A 113 -1.86 12.57 -6.19
C ALA A 113 -3.28 12.39 -6.75
N ALA A 114 -3.85 13.42 -7.38
CA ALA A 114 -5.14 13.32 -8.08
C ALA A 114 -5.10 12.27 -9.21
N THR A 115 -4.00 12.23 -9.99
CA THR A 115 -3.79 11.18 -11.01
C THR A 115 -3.73 9.78 -10.39
N MET A 116 -3.08 9.64 -9.23
CA MET A 116 -3.00 8.36 -8.50
C MET A 116 -4.37 7.92 -7.96
N VAL A 117 -5.23 8.84 -7.50
CA VAL A 117 -6.61 8.53 -7.09
C VAL A 117 -7.45 8.03 -8.28
N ALA A 118 -7.35 8.70 -9.43
CA ALA A 118 -8.06 8.29 -10.64
C ALA A 118 -7.63 6.88 -11.13
N GLU A 119 -6.32 6.60 -11.12
CA GLU A 119 -5.79 5.28 -11.48
C GLU A 119 -6.15 4.22 -10.42
N ALA A 120 -6.09 4.55 -9.12
CA ALA A 120 -6.50 3.65 -8.05
C ALA A 120 -7.99 3.26 -8.16
N ARG A 121 -8.87 4.21 -8.52
CA ARG A 121 -10.28 3.93 -8.82
C ARG A 121 -10.40 2.98 -10.01
N ARG A 122 -9.69 3.24 -11.11
CA ARG A 122 -9.65 2.39 -12.30
C ARG A 122 -9.16 0.97 -12.00
N LEU A 123 -8.17 0.82 -11.12
CA LEU A 123 -7.65 -0.47 -10.68
C LEU A 123 -8.64 -1.20 -9.76
N ARG A 124 -9.35 -0.48 -8.86
CA ARG A 124 -10.44 -1.00 -8.03
C ARG A 124 -11.55 -1.61 -8.91
N ASP A 125 -12.06 -0.85 -9.87
CA ASP A 125 -13.14 -1.30 -10.79
C ASP A 125 -12.73 -2.51 -11.65
N GLN A 126 -11.42 -2.73 -11.87
CA GLN A 126 -10.89 -3.87 -12.62
C GLN A 126 -10.44 -5.06 -11.73
N SER A 127 -10.58 -4.96 -10.41
CA SER A 127 -10.03 -5.94 -9.46
C SER A 127 -11.09 -6.89 -8.91
N ILE A 128 -10.97 -8.18 -9.25
CA ILE A 128 -11.87 -9.25 -8.77
C ILE A 128 -11.65 -9.53 -7.26
N SER A 129 -10.51 -9.16 -6.69
CA SER A 129 -10.21 -9.35 -5.26
C SER A 129 -9.09 -8.41 -4.78
N PHE A 130 -9.22 -7.91 -3.54
CA PHE A 130 -8.20 -7.05 -2.91
C PHE A 130 -7.09 -7.80 -2.18
N HIS A 131 -7.19 -9.12 -2.02
CA HIS A 131 -6.16 -9.92 -1.34
C HIS A 131 -4.74 -9.78 -1.92
N PRO A 132 -4.49 -9.63 -3.24
CA PRO A 132 -3.15 -9.37 -3.76
C PRO A 132 -2.53 -8.06 -3.23
N PHE A 133 -3.32 -6.99 -3.15
CA PHE A 133 -2.89 -5.70 -2.62
C PHE A 133 -2.58 -5.80 -1.11
N VAL A 134 -3.49 -6.37 -0.33
CA VAL A 134 -3.29 -6.52 1.13
C VAL A 134 -2.11 -7.44 1.47
N ARG A 135 -1.88 -8.51 0.67
CA ARG A 135 -0.69 -9.34 0.82
C ARG A 135 0.59 -8.53 0.61
N ARG A 136 0.67 -7.72 -0.46
CA ARG A 136 1.85 -6.86 -0.70
C ARG A 136 2.07 -5.83 0.40
N LEU A 137 0.99 -5.31 1.02
CA LEU A 137 1.09 -4.43 2.19
C LEU A 137 1.63 -5.18 3.42
N ASN A 138 1.21 -6.42 3.67
CA ASN A 138 1.75 -7.23 4.75
C ASN A 138 3.22 -7.66 4.52
N GLU A 139 3.63 -7.81 3.26
CA GLU A 139 5.01 -8.11 2.86
C GLU A 139 5.93 -6.87 2.97
N ALA A 140 5.41 -5.68 2.70
CA ALA A 140 6.19 -4.43 2.65
C ALA A 140 6.16 -3.60 3.95
N LEU A 141 5.12 -3.69 4.77
CA LEU A 141 4.89 -2.79 5.92
C LEU A 141 5.06 -3.50 7.28
N SER A 142 5.79 -2.84 8.18
CA SER A 142 5.83 -3.21 9.60
C SER A 142 4.45 -3.12 10.27
N ARG A 143 4.29 -3.71 11.47
CA ARG A 143 3.03 -3.61 12.22
C ARG A 143 2.65 -2.15 12.53
N SER A 144 3.64 -1.30 12.82
CA SER A 144 3.44 0.15 13.01
C SER A 144 2.90 0.82 11.75
N GLU A 145 3.52 0.61 10.59
CA GLU A 145 3.08 1.23 9.34
C GLU A 145 1.69 0.73 8.89
N ARG A 146 1.34 -0.54 9.20
CA ARG A 146 -0.01 -1.08 9.02
C ARG A 146 -1.03 -0.45 9.97
N PHE A 147 -0.66 -0.17 11.22
CA PHE A 147 -1.50 0.59 12.14
C PHE A 147 -1.71 2.04 11.65
N ASP A 148 -0.68 2.69 11.10
CA ASP A 148 -0.80 4.02 10.50
C ASP A 148 -1.57 4.00 9.17
N LEU A 149 -1.63 2.88 8.44
CA LEU A 149 -2.55 2.69 7.32
C LEU A 149 -4.00 2.52 7.83
N LEU A 150 -4.22 1.79 8.92
CA LEU A 150 -5.56 1.64 9.51
C LEU A 150 -6.13 2.98 9.99
N LYS A 151 -5.29 3.89 10.47
CA LYS A 151 -5.70 5.27 10.77
C LYS A 151 -6.05 6.09 9.51
N LEU A 152 -5.36 5.88 8.38
CA LEU A 152 -5.78 6.52 7.12
C LEU A 152 -7.14 6.01 6.64
N LEU A 153 -7.39 4.71 6.70
CA LEU A 153 -8.69 4.11 6.35
C LEU A 153 -9.81 4.72 7.22
N TRP A 154 -9.57 4.86 8.53
CA TRP A 154 -10.48 5.57 9.44
C TRP A 154 -10.62 7.07 9.16
N SER A 155 -9.58 7.72 8.64
CA SER A 155 -9.59 9.15 8.29
C SER A 155 -10.34 9.44 6.99
N VAL A 156 -10.51 8.44 6.11
CA VAL A 156 -11.35 8.52 4.90
C VAL A 156 -12.82 8.37 5.29
N ALA A 157 -13.19 7.33 6.05
CA ALA A 157 -14.55 7.13 6.59
C ALA A 157 -14.96 8.14 7.69
N TRP A 158 -14.25 9.25 7.82
CA TRP A 158 -14.60 10.39 8.67
C TRP A 158 -14.69 11.70 7.88
N ALA A 159 -14.53 11.67 6.55
CA ALA A 159 -14.49 12.85 5.70
C ALA A 159 -15.83 13.60 5.66
N ASP A 160 -16.95 12.88 5.73
CA ASP A 160 -18.31 13.41 5.81
C ASP A 160 -18.71 13.81 7.26
N GLY A 161 -18.02 13.27 8.26
CA GLY A 161 -18.32 13.40 9.69
C GLY A 161 -19.18 12.26 10.29
N ARG A 162 -19.56 11.22 9.54
CA ARG A 162 -20.51 10.19 10.01
C ARG A 162 -20.33 8.81 9.36
N ILE A 163 -19.30 8.08 9.83
CA ILE A 163 -19.09 6.63 9.62
C ILE A 163 -20.41 5.85 9.55
N ASP A 164 -20.63 5.12 8.44
CA ASP A 164 -21.67 4.10 8.34
C ASP A 164 -21.23 2.71 8.82
N ARG A 165 -22.20 1.86 9.17
CA ARG A 165 -22.00 0.45 9.53
C ARG A 165 -21.27 -0.35 8.45
N TYR A 166 -21.47 -0.03 7.16
CA TYR A 166 -20.82 -0.75 6.07
C TYR A 166 -19.33 -0.40 5.96
N GLU A 167 -18.97 0.87 6.16
CA GLU A 167 -17.59 1.34 6.22
C GLU A 167 -16.85 0.73 7.41
N GLU A 168 -17.42 0.81 8.62
CA GLU A 168 -16.80 0.16 9.79
C GLU A 168 -16.59 -1.34 9.53
N HIS A 169 -17.56 -2.02 8.88
CA HIS A 169 -17.44 -3.43 8.56
C HIS A 169 -16.31 -3.73 7.56
N GLN A 170 -16.12 -2.91 6.52
CA GLN A 170 -15.01 -3.07 5.58
C GLN A 170 -13.66 -2.71 6.21
N ILE A 171 -13.56 -1.63 6.98
CA ILE A 171 -12.34 -1.26 7.73
C ILE A 171 -11.95 -2.37 8.70
N ARG A 172 -12.93 -3.03 9.34
CA ARG A 172 -12.71 -4.18 10.22
C ARG A 172 -12.14 -5.39 9.46
N LYS A 173 -12.70 -5.73 8.30
CA LYS A 173 -12.15 -6.77 7.40
C LYS A 173 -10.73 -6.43 6.92
N LEU A 174 -10.47 -5.17 6.57
CA LEU A 174 -9.13 -4.71 6.21
C LEU A 174 -8.16 -4.83 7.40
N ALA A 175 -8.56 -4.52 8.63
CA ALA A 175 -7.73 -4.71 9.82
C ALA A 175 -7.37 -6.19 10.06
N GLU A 176 -8.33 -7.10 9.89
CA GLU A 176 -8.11 -8.55 9.97
C GLU A 176 -7.15 -9.04 8.88
N TRP A 177 -7.33 -8.60 7.63
CA TRP A 177 -6.47 -8.93 6.51
C TRP A 177 -5.06 -8.30 6.63
N LEU A 178 -4.94 -7.12 7.24
CA LEU A 178 -3.67 -6.48 7.63
C LEU A 178 -3.04 -7.11 8.89
N HIS A 179 -3.67 -8.13 9.46
CA HIS A 179 -3.23 -8.86 10.65
C HIS A 179 -3.01 -7.96 11.87
N LEU A 180 -3.94 -7.03 12.08
CA LEU A 180 -3.99 -6.15 13.25
C LEU A 180 -5.02 -6.68 14.26
N PRO A 181 -4.67 -6.80 15.56
CA PRO A 181 -5.61 -7.24 16.58
C PRO A 181 -6.72 -6.22 16.82
N HIS A 182 -7.89 -6.67 17.28
CA HIS A 182 -9.06 -5.79 17.48
C HIS A 182 -8.79 -4.57 18.39
N VAL A 183 -7.86 -4.68 19.36
CA VAL A 183 -7.43 -3.55 20.20
C VAL A 183 -6.75 -2.43 19.42
N ASP A 184 -6.03 -2.73 18.33
CA ASP A 184 -5.48 -1.72 17.43
C ASP A 184 -6.60 -1.09 16.59
N PHE A 185 -7.57 -1.87 16.11
CA PHE A 185 -8.73 -1.33 15.38
C PHE A 185 -9.54 -0.33 16.22
N VAL A 186 -9.83 -0.66 17.49
CA VAL A 186 -10.51 0.25 18.42
C VAL A 186 -9.66 1.48 18.71
N ARG A 187 -8.35 1.31 18.97
CA ARG A 187 -7.45 2.44 19.24
C ARG A 187 -7.34 3.39 18.03
N ALA A 188 -7.22 2.87 16.81
CA ALA A 188 -7.15 3.68 15.59
C ALA A 188 -8.39 4.56 15.42
N ARG A 189 -9.59 4.00 15.65
CA ARG A 189 -10.86 4.76 15.59
C ARG A 189 -10.89 5.91 16.61
N HIS A 190 -10.41 5.66 17.84
CA HIS A 190 -10.33 6.70 18.87
C HIS A 190 -9.23 7.75 18.61
N GLU A 191 -8.04 7.35 18.11
CA GLU A 191 -6.98 8.29 17.71
C GLU A 191 -7.47 9.25 16.61
N VAL A 192 -8.17 8.75 15.59
CA VAL A 192 -8.71 9.57 14.49
C VAL A 192 -9.87 10.46 14.95
N ALA A 193 -10.84 9.92 15.69
CA ALA A 193 -11.99 10.69 16.20
C ALA A 193 -11.62 11.77 17.23
N GLN A 194 -10.39 11.76 17.77
CA GLN A 194 -9.84 12.84 18.60
C GLN A 194 -8.98 13.85 17.83
N ALA A 195 -8.53 13.49 16.62
CA ALA A 195 -7.74 14.36 15.74
C ALA A 195 -8.63 15.13 14.74
N GLN A 196 -9.78 14.57 14.36
CA GLN A 196 -10.85 15.30 13.69
C GLN A 196 -11.37 16.42 14.61
N PRO A 197 -11.56 17.66 14.12
CA PRO A 197 -12.20 18.71 14.90
C PRO A 197 -13.67 18.35 15.16
N ALA A 198 -14.17 18.66 16.36
CA ALA A 198 -15.60 18.57 16.63
C ALA A 198 -16.35 19.60 15.75
N GLN A 199 -17.33 19.11 14.98
CA GLN A 199 -18.27 19.92 14.20
C GLN A 199 -19.33 20.57 15.12
#